data_AF-R4Z1Z2-F1
#
_entry.id   AF-R4Z1Z2-F1
#
_cell.length_a   1.000
_cell.length_b   1.000
_cell.length_c   1.000
_cell.angle_alpha   90.00
_cell.angle_beta   90.00
_cell.angle_gamma   90.00
#
_symmetry.space_group_name_H-M   'P 1'
#
loop_
_entity.id
_entity.type
_entity.pdbx_description
1 polymer ?
#
loop_
_entity_poly.entity_id
_entity_poly.type
_entity_poly.pdbx_seq_one_letter_code
_entity_poly.pdbx_strand_id
1 'polypeptide(L)' 'MIVATFAEDGPTTCSSLPVERYSADRLVAEIGPGFTVNGAGRFEHVTPSEAIQPFTWVALTAERT' A
#
# COMPACT_ATOMS: atom_id res chain seq x y z
N MET A 1 -9.84 6.86 -6.11
CA MET A 1 -9.10 5.58 -6.21
C MET A 1 -8.51 5.25 -4.85
N ILE A 2 -8.54 3.98 -4.44
CA ILE A 2 -7.78 3.50 -3.27
C ILE A 2 -6.79 2.48 -3.78
N VAL A 3 -5.52 2.64 -3.42
CA VAL A 3 -4.44 1.69 -3.72
C VAL A 3 -3.92 1.17 -2.39
N ALA A 4 -3.86 -0.15 -2.23
CA ALA A 4 -3.31 -0.81 -1.06
C ALA A 4 -2.27 -1.86 -1.48
N THR A 5 -1.17 -1.93 -0.74
CA THR A 5 -0.06 -2.86 -0.97
C THR A 5 0.61 -3.22 0.35
N PHE A 6 1.56 -4.16 0.33
CA PHE A 6 2.32 -4.55 1.52
C PHE A 6 2.97 -3.33 2.18
N ALA A 7 2.73 -3.19 3.49
CA ALA A 7 3.36 -2.13 4.28
C ALA A 7 4.88 -2.35 4.37
N GLU A 8 5.62 -1.33 4.79
CA GLU A 8 7.08 -1.35 4.93
C GLU A 8 7.61 -2.50 5.81
N ASP A 9 6.85 -2.89 6.83
CA ASP A 9 7.10 -4.03 7.73
C ASP A 9 6.28 -5.28 7.37
N GLY A 10 5.68 -5.30 6.18
CA GLY A 10 5.04 -6.47 5.61
C GLY A 10 6.04 -7.59 5.29
N PRO A 11 5.53 -8.76 4.86
CA PRO A 11 6.38 -9.89 4.49
C PRO A 11 7.31 -9.53 3.34
N THR A 12 8.50 -10.14 3.31
CA THR A 12 9.48 -9.95 2.23
C THR A 12 9.18 -10.80 1.00
N THR A 13 8.30 -11.80 1.13
CA THR A 13 7.87 -12.67 0.02
C THR A 13 6.38 -12.98 0.10
N CYS A 14 5.78 -13.28 -1.05
CA CYS A 14 4.41 -13.80 -1.17
C CYS A 14 4.40 -14.86 -2.28
N SER A 15 3.81 -16.03 -2.01
CA SER A 15 3.83 -17.17 -2.94
C SER A 15 5.24 -17.51 -3.46
N SER A 16 6.24 -17.42 -2.57
CA SER A 16 7.66 -17.64 -2.85
C SER A 16 8.31 -16.63 -3.82
N LEU A 17 7.62 -15.52 -4.13
CA LEU A 17 8.16 -14.44 -4.94
C LEU A 17 8.52 -13.24 -4.04
N PRO A 18 9.61 -12.50 -4.35
CA PRO A 18 9.91 -11.26 -3.65
C PRO A 18 8.77 -10.26 -3.87
N VAL A 19 8.43 -9.52 -2.81
CA VAL A 19 7.45 -8.42 -2.90
C VAL A 19 8.14 -7.10 -2.59
N GLU A 20 7.64 -6.04 -3.21
CA GLU A 20 8.01 -4.68 -2.82
C GLU A 20 7.12 -4.22 -1.66
N ARG A 21 7.68 -3.38 -0.80
CA ARG A 21 7.02 -2.88 0.42
C ARG A 21 7.08 -1.37 0.45
N TYR A 22 5.99 -0.74 0.90
CA TYR A 22 5.87 0.71 0.82
C TYR A 22 5.44 1.32 2.15
N SER A 23 6.09 2.43 2.50
CA SER A 23 5.46 3.46 3.32
C SER A 23 4.43 4.23 2.49
N ALA A 24 3.52 4.98 3.14
CA ALA A 24 2.53 5.77 2.41
C ALA A 24 3.20 6.80 1.48
N ASP A 25 4.25 7.46 1.96
CA ASP A 25 4.99 8.47 1.20
C ASP A 25 5.70 7.86 -0.03
N ARG A 26 6.31 6.69 0.13
CA ARG A 26 6.92 5.95 -0.97
C ARG A 26 5.89 5.52 -2.01
N LEU A 27 4.70 5.08 -1.56
CA LEU A 27 3.61 4.69 -2.46
C LEU A 27 3.08 5.89 -3.26
N VAL A 28 2.86 7.05 -2.61
CA VAL A 28 2.48 8.29 -3.31
C VAL A 28 3.54 8.71 -4.32
N ALA A 29 4.81 8.63 -3.95
CA ALA A 29 5.91 8.96 -4.85
C ALA A 29 5.95 8.05 -6.10
N GLU A 30 5.65 6.76 -5.94
CA GLU A 30 5.58 5.80 -7.04
C GLU A 30 4.38 6.05 -7.97
N ILE A 31 3.24 6.47 -7.42
CA ILE A 31 2.06 6.86 -8.22
C ILE A 31 2.35 8.09 -9.07
N GLY A 32 3.13 9.02 -8.53
CA GLY A 32 3.57 10.21 -9.24
C GLY A 32 2.53 11.34 -9.31
N PRO A 33 2.80 12.38 -10.10
CA PRO A 33 1.99 13.60 -10.16
C PRO A 33 0.63 13.38 -10.85
N GLY A 34 -0.25 14.39 -10.78
CA GLY A 34 -1.60 14.35 -11.36
C GLY A 34 -2.65 13.71 -10.44
N PHE A 35 -2.30 13.55 -9.16
CA PHE A 35 -3.21 13.03 -8.14
C PHE A 35 -3.14 13.89 -6.88
N THR A 36 -4.32 14.19 -6.33
CA THR A 36 -4.45 14.74 -4.99
C THR A 36 -4.62 13.59 -3.99
N VAL A 37 -3.80 13.57 -2.93
CA VAL A 37 -3.92 12.61 -1.83
C VAL A 37 -5.06 13.06 -0.89
N ASN A 38 -6.09 12.24 -0.79
CA ASN A 38 -7.25 12.48 0.07
C ASN A 38 -7.12 11.81 1.44
N GLY A 39 -6.23 10.84 1.58
CA GLY A 39 -5.98 10.13 2.82
C GLY A 39 -4.97 9.00 2.64
N ALA A 40 -4.41 8.54 3.74
CA ALA A 40 -3.53 7.39 3.78
C ALA A 40 -3.68 6.68 5.12
N GLY A 41 -3.26 5.42 5.17
CA GLY A 41 -3.28 4.68 6.41
C GLY A 41 -2.70 3.29 6.27
N ARG A 42 -2.97 2.49 7.30
CA ARG A 42 -2.54 1.10 7.43
C ARG A 42 -3.67 0.26 7.97
N PHE A 43 -3.68 -1.02 7.64
CA PHE A 43 -4.47 -2.02 8.35
C PHE A 43 -3.71 -3.34 8.44
N GLU A 44 -4.08 -4.15 9.42
CA GLU A 44 -3.55 -5.49 9.60
C GLU A 44 -4.58 -6.51 9.12
N HIS A 45 -4.18 -7.35 8.17
CA HIS A 45 -4.99 -8.46 7.71
C HIS A 45 -4.57 -9.74 8.42
N VAL A 46 -5.51 -10.41 9.10
CA VAL A 46 -5.29 -11.75 9.62
C VAL A 46 -5.57 -12.74 8.49
N THR A 47 -4.55 -13.49 8.07
CA THR A 47 -4.70 -14.52 7.04
C THR A 47 -5.48 -15.72 7.59
N PRO A 48 -6.01 -16.60 6.72
CA PRO A 48 -6.63 -17.85 7.18
C PRO A 48 -5.69 -18.77 7.97
N SER A 49 -4.37 -18.58 7.86
CA SER A 49 -3.36 -19.29 8.64
C SER A 49 -2.95 -18.54 9.92
N GLU A 50 -3.77 -17.58 10.37
CA GLU A 50 -3.57 -16.76 11.57
C GLU A 50 -2.33 -15.85 11.55
N ALA A 51 -1.68 -15.68 10.40
CA ALA A 51 -0.57 -14.76 10.26
C ALA A 51 -1.07 -13.31 10.11
N ILE A 52 -0.33 -12.34 10.63
CA ILE A 52 -0.59 -10.92 10.40
C ILE A 52 0.13 -10.47 9.14
N GLN A 53 -0.63 -9.88 8.22
CA GLN A 53 -0.14 -9.28 6.99
C GLN A 53 -0.48 -7.78 6.97
N PRO A 54 0.49 -6.92 7.30
CA PRO A 54 0.31 -5.47 7.26
C PRO A 54 0.20 -4.91 5.84
N PHE A 55 -0.78 -4.03 5.63
CA PHE A 55 -0.97 -3.29 4.40
C PHE A 55 -0.96 -1.79 4.64
N THR A 56 -0.32 -1.06 3.73
CA THR A 56 -0.42 0.40 3.63
C THR A 56 -1.36 0.74 2.49
N TRP A 57 -2.14 1.81 2.65
CA TRP A 57 -3.04 2.28 1.61
C TRP A 57 -3.01 3.81 1.48
N VAL A 58 -3.35 4.28 0.27
CA VAL A 58 -3.56 5.68 -0.05
C VAL A 58 -4.87 5.84 -0.82
N ALA A 59 -5.63 6.89 -0.51
CA ALA A 59 -6.83 7.30 -1.21
C ALA A 59 -6.54 8.58 -2.00
N LEU A 60 -6.82 8.57 -3.29
CA LEU A 60 -6.40 9.63 -4.21
C LEU A 60 -7.53 9.99 -5.18
N THR A 61 -7.54 11.22 -5.66
CA THR A 61 -8.36 11.67 -6.80
C THR A 61 -7.45 12.11 -7.93
N ALA A 62 -7.73 11.69 -9.16
CA ALA A 62 -7.03 12.20 -10.33
C ALA A 62 -7.37 13.68 -10.54
N GLU A 63 -6.34 14.49 -10.75
CA GLU A 63 -6.50 15.88 -11.13
C GLU A 63 -7.01 15.93 -12.57
N ARG A 64 -8.01 16.78 -12.82
CA ARG A 64 -8.52 16.98 -14.17
C ARG A 64 -7.75 18.13 -14.80
N THR A 65 -6.93 17.82 -15.80
CA THR A 65 -6.41 18.80 -16.75
C THR A 65 -7.53 19.33 -17.63
#